data_AF-A0A539E1I0-F1
#
_entry.id   AF-A0A539E1I0-F1
#
_cell.length_a   1.000
_cell.length_b   1.000
_cell.length_c   1.000
_cell.angle_alpha   90.00
_cell.angle_beta   90.00
_cell.angle_gamma   90.00
#
_symmetry.space_group_name_H-M   'P 1'
#
loop_
_entity.id
_entity.type
_entity.pdbx_description
1 polymer ?
#
loop_
_entity_poly.entity_id
_entity_poly.type
_entity_poly.pdbx_seq_one_letter_code
_entity_poly.pdbx_strand_id
1 'polypeptide(L)'
;MLSKQHSVRDAAVFIANALNKTPSLTMLHRLAELGSVGASGEFKDTFRVIRATLEQLLKQTPTYRCNHCGYGSKALYWLCPSCKTWASIKPRHDGGAEK
;
A
#
# COMPACT_ATOMS: atom_id res chain seq x y z
N MET A 1 3.09 33.38 -8.68
CA MET A 1 2.57 32.34 -9.61
C MET A 1 3.40 31.07 -9.40
N LEU A 2 3.00 30.19 -8.46
CA LEU A 2 3.79 29.02 -8.04
C LEU A 2 3.60 27.84 -8.99
N SER A 3 4.48 27.69 -9.97
CA SER A 3 4.56 26.48 -10.80
C SER A 3 5.23 25.35 -10.02
N LYS A 4 4.48 24.68 -9.13
CA LYS A 4 4.87 23.37 -8.59
C LYS A 4 4.70 22.29 -9.66
N GLN A 5 5.59 22.27 -10.65
CA GLN A 5 5.78 21.09 -11.48
C GLN A 5 6.68 20.14 -10.70
N HIS A 6 6.11 19.35 -9.79
CA HIS A 6 6.89 18.29 -9.16
C HIS A 6 7.17 17.22 -10.21
N SER A 7 8.45 16.91 -10.44
CA SER A 7 8.86 15.91 -11.42
C SER A 7 8.52 14.51 -10.92
N VAL A 8 8.40 13.54 -11.85
CA VAL A 8 8.21 12.10 -11.51
C VAL A 8 9.30 11.61 -10.56
N ARG A 9 10.52 12.16 -10.69
CA ARG A 9 11.66 11.86 -9.82
C ARG A 9 11.42 12.35 -8.39
N ASP A 10 10.91 13.55 -8.20
CA ASP A 10 10.63 14.10 -6.87
C ASP A 10 9.56 13.27 -6.14
N ALA A 11 8.54 12.82 -6.88
CA ALA A 11 7.52 11.91 -6.36
C ALA A 11 8.12 10.55 -5.93
N ALA A 12 9.02 9.98 -6.74
CA ALA A 12 9.67 8.72 -6.40
C ALA A 12 10.56 8.84 -5.15
N VAL A 13 11.32 9.93 -5.02
CA VAL A 13 12.15 10.21 -3.83
C VAL A 13 11.29 10.39 -2.59
N PHE A 14 10.18 11.13 -2.69
CA PHE A 14 9.25 11.30 -1.58
C PHE A 14 8.68 9.96 -1.09
N ILE A 15 8.22 9.11 -2.01
CA ILE A 15 7.67 7.78 -1.67
C ILE A 15 8.75 6.88 -1.07
N ALA A 16 9.97 6.88 -1.61
CA ALA A 16 11.08 6.12 -1.06
C ALA A 16 11.42 6.54 0.39
N ASN A 17 11.41 7.85 0.67
CA ASN A 17 11.62 8.37 2.02
C ASN A 17 10.47 7.99 2.98
N ALA A 18 9.22 8.01 2.50
CA ALA A 18 8.07 7.58 3.30
C ALA A 18 8.11 6.08 3.61
N LEU A 19 8.53 5.26 2.64
CA LEU A 19 8.69 3.81 2.79
C LEU A 19 9.72 3.41 3.85
N ASN A 20 10.81 4.17 3.96
CA ASN A 20 11.81 3.95 5.01
C ASN A 20 11.24 4.17 6.42
N LYS A 21 10.23 5.03 6.58
CA LYS A 21 9.59 5.30 7.87
C LYS A 21 8.45 4.33 8.15
N THR A 22 7.67 4.00 7.13
CA THR A 22 6.47 3.17 7.24
C THR A 22 6.43 2.20 6.06
N PRO A 23 6.78 0.91 6.28
CA PRO A 23 6.73 -0.08 5.20
C PRO A 23 5.27 -0.27 4.75
N SER A 24 5.04 -0.09 3.45
CA SER A 24 3.70 -0.16 2.86
C SER A 24 3.74 -0.81 1.49
N LEU A 25 2.90 -1.82 1.29
CA LEU A 25 2.79 -2.52 0.01
C LEU A 25 2.21 -1.61 -1.08
N THR A 26 1.23 -0.75 -0.74
CA THR A 26 0.67 0.21 -1.71
C THR A 26 1.71 1.25 -2.13
N MET A 27 2.50 1.78 -1.19
CA MET A 27 3.56 2.73 -1.54
C MET A 27 4.67 2.07 -2.37
N LEU A 28 5.05 0.83 -2.07
CA LEU A 28 6.00 0.06 -2.90
C LEU A 28 5.47 -0.17 -4.31
N HIS A 29 4.20 -0.56 -4.44
CA HIS A 29 3.54 -0.71 -5.74
C HIS A 29 3.60 0.62 -6.52
N ARG A 30 3.29 1.74 -5.86
CA ARG A 30 3.35 3.07 -6.48
C ARG A 30 4.76 3.46 -6.91
N LEU A 31 5.78 3.15 -6.10
CA LEU A 31 7.17 3.40 -6.46
C LEU A 31 7.60 2.60 -7.69
N ALA A 32 7.19 1.33 -7.78
CA ALA A 32 7.46 0.50 -8.96
C ALA A 32 6.76 1.05 -10.22
N GLU A 33 5.54 1.58 -10.10
CA GLU A 33 4.87 2.28 -11.22
C GLU A 33 5.68 3.50 -11.70
N LEU A 34 6.15 4.34 -10.78
CA LEU A 34 6.96 5.52 -11.13
C LEU A 34 8.30 5.13 -11.76
N GLY A 35 8.93 4.07 -11.26
CA GLY A 35 10.17 3.52 -11.84
C GLY A 35 9.98 3.02 -13.28
N SER A 36 8.84 2.40 -13.58
CA SER A 36 8.52 1.92 -14.95
C SER A 36 8.37 3.04 -15.98
N VAL A 37 7.95 4.24 -15.54
CA VAL A 37 7.83 5.42 -16.43
C VAL A 37 9.19 5.97 -16.85
N GLY A 38 10.19 5.90 -15.97
CA GLY A 38 11.55 6.40 -16.23
C GLY A 38 12.51 5.36 -16.80
N ALA A 39 12.14 4.08 -16.82
CA ALA A 39 12.99 2.97 -17.25
C ALA A 39 12.77 2.59 -18.71
N SER A 40 13.85 2.20 -19.39
CA SER A 40 13.86 1.69 -20.77
C SER A 40 14.52 0.32 -20.82
N GLY A 41 14.17 -0.48 -21.84
CA GLY A 41 14.72 -1.82 -22.03
C GLY A 41 14.37 -2.80 -20.91
N GLU A 42 15.32 -3.66 -20.55
CA GLU A 42 15.14 -4.78 -19.60
C GLU A 42 14.71 -4.34 -18.19
N PHE A 43 15.09 -3.13 -17.76
CA PHE A 43 14.66 -2.58 -16.47
C PHE A 43 13.15 -2.33 -16.42
N LYS A 44 12.53 -1.94 -17.54
CA LYS A 44 11.08 -1.72 -17.62
C LYS A 44 10.31 -3.03 -17.45
N ASP A 45 10.80 -4.10 -18.07
CA ASP A 45 10.22 -5.44 -17.92
C ASP A 45 10.35 -5.95 -16.47
N THR A 46 11.48 -5.68 -15.82
CA THR A 46 11.70 -6.00 -14.40
C THR A 46 10.70 -5.28 -13.50
N PHE A 47 10.52 -3.96 -13.68
CA PHE A 47 9.51 -3.20 -12.93
C PHE A 47 8.08 -3.69 -13.20
N ARG A 48 7.77 -4.15 -14.42
CA ARG A 48 6.47 -4.74 -14.75
C ARG A 48 6.21 -6.00 -13.94
N VAL A 49 7.19 -6.90 -13.83
CA VAL A 49 7.08 -8.13 -13.02
C VAL A 49 6.89 -7.78 -11.55
N ILE A 50 7.72 -6.89 -11.00
CA ILE A 50 7.61 -6.45 -9.59
C ILE A 50 6.21 -5.88 -9.31
N ARG A 51 5.72 -4.99 -10.18
CA ARG A 51 4.39 -4.41 -10.07
C ARG A 51 3.30 -5.46 -10.06
N ALA A 52 3.32 -6.41 -11.00
CA ALA A 52 2.31 -7.46 -11.09
C ALA A 52 2.27 -8.33 -9.83
N THR A 53 3.44 -8.69 -9.30
CA THR A 53 3.54 -9.45 -8.04
C THR A 53 2.99 -8.65 -6.86
N LEU A 54 3.35 -7.36 -6.75
CA LEU A 54 2.84 -6.48 -5.70
C LEU A 54 1.31 -6.32 -5.77
N GLU A 55 0.75 -6.24 -6.97
CA GLU A 55 -0.71 -6.15 -7.18
C GLU A 55 -1.43 -7.42 -6.70
N GLN A 56 -0.86 -8.61 -6.95
CA GLN A 56 -1.41 -9.87 -6.45
C GLN A 56 -1.36 -9.93 -4.92
N LEU A 57 -0.25 -9.51 -4.30
CA LEU A 57 -0.14 -9.43 -2.85
C LEU A 57 -1.17 -8.47 -2.26
N LEU A 58 -1.34 -7.27 -2.85
CA LEU A 58 -2.37 -6.32 -2.45
C LEU A 58 -3.79 -6.92 -2.53
N LYS A 59 -4.12 -7.67 -3.58
CA LYS A 59 -5.43 -8.34 -3.71
C LYS A 59 -5.69 -9.40 -2.63
N GLN A 60 -4.63 -10.02 -2.11
CA GLN A 60 -4.73 -10.99 -1.01
C GLN A 60 -4.84 -10.33 0.36
N THR A 61 -4.50 -9.05 0.47
CA THR A 61 -4.55 -8.38 1.76
C THR A 61 -6.00 -8.16 2.25
N PRO A 62 -6.29 -8.48 3.52
CA PRO A 62 -7.59 -8.16 4.10
C PRO A 62 -7.74 -6.65 4.27
N THR A 63 -8.84 -6.10 3.73
CA THR A 63 -9.22 -4.69 3.80
C THR A 63 -9.54 -4.24 5.23
N TYR A 64 -10.00 -5.15 6.08
CA TYR A 64 -10.35 -4.89 7.47
C TYR A 64 -9.62 -5.86 8.40
N ARG A 65 -9.23 -5.37 9.58
CA ARG A 65 -8.60 -6.16 10.63
C ARG A 65 -9.23 -5.88 11.98
N CYS A 66 -9.49 -6.92 12.76
CA CYS A 66 -9.88 -6.82 14.15
C CYS A 66 -8.68 -6.33 14.99
N ASN A 67 -8.84 -5.22 15.71
CA ASN A 67 -7.82 -4.71 16.62
C ASN A 67 -7.67 -5.52 17.93
N HIS A 68 -8.63 -6.39 18.23
CA HIS A 68 -8.63 -7.24 19.42
C HIS A 68 -7.93 -8.59 19.18
N CYS A 69 -8.29 -9.32 18.12
CA CYS A 69 -7.75 -10.66 17.85
C CYS A 69 -6.96 -10.78 16.54
N GLY A 70 -6.90 -9.73 15.72
CA GLY A 70 -6.16 -9.75 14.46
C GLY A 70 -6.89 -10.40 13.27
N TYR A 71 -8.13 -10.88 13.44
CA TYR A 71 -8.95 -11.42 12.35
C TYR A 71 -9.02 -10.47 11.15
N GLY A 72 -8.64 -10.95 9.96
CA GLY A 72 -8.66 -10.20 8.71
C GLY A 72 -9.85 -10.58 7.83
N SER A 73 -10.50 -9.59 7.23
CA SER A 73 -11.62 -9.79 6.31
C SER A 73 -11.65 -8.73 5.21
N LYS A 74 -12.35 -9.03 4.10
CA LYS A 74 -12.58 -8.06 3.01
C LYS A 74 -13.88 -7.26 3.16
N ALA A 75 -14.77 -7.69 4.06
CA ALA A 75 -16.03 -7.02 4.37
C ALA A 75 -16.01 -6.48 5.80
N LEU A 76 -16.75 -5.41 6.05
CA LEU A 76 -16.94 -4.87 7.39
C LEU A 76 -17.94 -5.73 8.16
N TYR A 77 -17.51 -6.29 9.29
CA TYR A 77 -18.40 -6.95 10.24
C TYR A 77 -18.49 -6.14 11.52
N TRP A 78 -19.71 -5.85 11.97
CA TRP A 78 -19.96 -5.16 13.24
C TRP A 78 -19.56 -6.00 14.45
N LEU A 79 -19.77 -7.32 14.36
CA LEU A 79 -19.35 -8.33 15.33
C LEU A 79 -18.23 -9.16 14.73
N CYS A 80 -17.07 -9.23 15.38
CA CYS A 80 -15.95 -10.03 14.90
C CYS A 80 -16.30 -11.54 14.88
N PRO A 81 -16.24 -12.22 13.72
CA PRO A 81 -16.57 -13.65 13.63
C PRO A 81 -15.68 -14.55 14.49
N SER A 82 -14.43 -14.13 14.72
CA SER A 82 -13.41 -14.87 15.49
C SER A 82 -13.54 -14.66 17.00
N CYS A 83 -13.45 -13.42 17.50
CA CYS A 83 -13.44 -13.14 18.94
C CYS A 83 -14.78 -12.65 19.52
N LYS A 84 -15.83 -12.55 18.70
CA LYS A 84 -17.17 -12.10 19.10
C LYS A 84 -17.21 -10.73 19.80
N THR A 85 -16.24 -9.87 19.51
CA THR A 85 -16.20 -8.49 20.01
C THR A 85 -16.90 -7.56 19.03
N TRP A 86 -17.72 -6.65 19.55
CA TRP A 86 -18.38 -5.60 18.76
C TRP A 86 -17.42 -4.46 18.42
N ALA A 87 -17.62 -3.83 17.26
CA ALA A 87 -16.94 -2.62 16.79
C ALA A 87 -15.38 -2.68 16.77
N SER A 88 -14.80 -3.88 16.82
CA SER A 88 -13.35 -4.11 16.86
C SER A 88 -12.71 -4.23 15.48
N ILE A 89 -13.51 -4.47 14.43
CA ILE A 89 -13.03 -4.56 13.05
C ILE A 89 -12.89 -3.15 12.48
N LYS A 90 -11.67 -2.79 12.08
CA LYS A 90 -11.32 -1.49 11.51
C LYS A 90 -10.69 -1.64 10.13
N PRO A 91 -10.82 -0.64 9.24
CA PRO A 91 -10.07 -0.64 7.99
C PRO A 91 -8.59 -0.78 8.26
N ARG A 92 -7.94 -1.68 7.53
CA ARG A 92 -6.51 -1.88 7.60
C ARG A 92 -5.87 -0.83 6.69
N HIS A 93 -5.35 0.23 7.28
CA HIS A 93 -4.46 1.14 6.58
C HIS A 93 -3.12 0.42 6.42
N ASP A 94 -2.76 0.11 5.17
CA ASP A 94 -1.45 -0.42 4.82
C ASP A 94 -0.40 0.70 4.69
N GLY A 95 -0.74 1.93 5.06
CA GLY A 95 0.16 3.04 5.33
C GLY A 95 -0.48 4.01 6.32
N GLY A 96 0.14 4.19 7.50
CA GLY A 96 -0.21 5.25 8.43
C GLY A 96 -1.20 4.87 9.53
N ALA A 97 -0.68 4.75 10.74
CA ALA A 97 -1.44 5.03 11.95
C ALA A 97 -1.86 6.51 11.94
N GLU A 98 -3.08 6.79 12.40
CA GLU A 98 -3.41 8.11 12.94
C GLU A 98 -4.03 7.92 14.32
N LYS A 99 -3.17 8.13 15.33
CA LYS A 99 -3.44 9.04 16.45
C LYS A 99 -2.22 9.94 16.57
#